data_AF-A0A7X8A367-F1
#
_entry.id   AF-A0A7X8A367-F1
#
_cell.length_a   1.000
_cell.length_b   1.000
_cell.length_c   1.000
_cell.angle_alpha   90.00
_cell.angle_beta   90.00
_cell.angle_gamma   90.00
#
_symmetry.space_group_name_H-M   'P 1'
#
loop_
_entity.id
_entity.type
_entity.pdbx_description
1 polymer ?
#
loop_
_entity_poly.entity_id
_entity_poly.type
_entity_poly.pdbx_seq_one_letter_code
_entity_poly.pdbx_strand_id
1 'polypeptide(L)'
;MKIILFCFFIFIFLNRISAQKNSFSYEKNGRDPEISEIQSKISKDLFFRGEVADYIIENNLTERITSKKFSSYGEAREFLIFWIAANPKTAAEFYGAAKSGDPLARKGEISYVITSGGLTERFKDLVETLRKAAQDDRLSFEEKRLASARLFEGFVEYGDGSSVETGRDKKQFRAIDKSAVESDLSAFKLNASALSYTEKKIRDLLPEFSKAASLSEDKRIKSAFKLFEKSGSDLLLFYSSLSGRKNITSKEAEKLKNLIFISKRSAFSFFALKAAQDLRDMALEIPNSLLKEKILFWVERFEKNSSLFQNPSFSDKDAAAFLSILGTYDETLKKYAQAYFLAKSLEKQINSVSFSGYYDKLFYILFHFFYPGNEYDKVLSFLQESAKKIKTTQENILNLKIEENYDYSFLSEISVVLAKKRKISSANLKMQFLCFEFFYPVEVNSYGAIIKVNLNLDKIISRR
;
A
#
# COMPACT_ATOMS: atom_id res chain seq x y z
N MET A 1 -0.02 12.37 1.47
CA MET A 1 -0.88 11.47 2.28
C MET A 1 -2.30 11.27 1.70
N LYS A 2 -2.97 12.31 1.18
CA LYS A 2 -4.37 12.19 0.69
C LYS A 2 -4.55 11.38 -0.62
N ILE A 3 -3.54 11.34 -1.49
CA ILE A 3 -3.54 10.50 -2.70
C ILE A 3 -3.52 8.99 -2.35
N ILE A 4 -2.94 8.63 -1.20
CA ILE A 4 -2.92 7.24 -0.69
C ILE A 4 -4.35 6.82 -0.31
N LEU A 5 -5.12 7.73 0.31
CA LEU A 5 -6.53 7.49 0.63
C LEU A 5 -7.39 7.27 -0.63
N PHE A 6 -7.10 8.02 -1.70
CA PHE A 6 -7.83 7.95 -2.98
C PHE A 6 -7.60 6.62 -3.72
N CYS A 7 -6.35 6.17 -3.86
CA CYS A 7 -6.05 4.89 -4.50
C CYS A 7 -6.54 3.68 -3.67
N PHE A 8 -6.49 3.78 -2.34
CA PHE A 8 -6.97 2.74 -1.43
C PHE A 8 -8.50 2.59 -1.50
N PHE A 9 -9.25 3.70 -1.61
CA PHE A 9 -10.71 3.67 -1.77
C PHE A 9 -11.15 3.00 -3.08
N ILE A 10 -10.45 3.29 -4.19
CA ILE A 10 -10.77 2.72 -5.51
C ILE A 10 -10.49 1.20 -5.54
N PHE A 11 -9.38 0.76 -4.93
CA PHE A 11 -9.00 -0.66 -4.88
C PHE A 11 -9.96 -1.49 -4.00
N ILE A 12 -10.43 -0.94 -2.88
CA ILE A 12 -11.42 -1.60 -2.01
C ILE A 12 -12.80 -1.71 -2.71
N PHE A 13 -13.20 -0.68 -3.46
CA PHE A 13 -14.51 -0.67 -4.11
C PHE A 13 -14.59 -1.64 -5.31
N LEU A 14 -13.54 -1.74 -6.12
CA LEU A 14 -13.51 -2.66 -7.26
C LEU A 14 -13.55 -4.14 -6.82
N ASN A 15 -12.93 -4.48 -5.68
CA ASN A 15 -13.00 -5.83 -5.12
C ASN A 15 -14.37 -6.17 -4.50
N ARG A 16 -15.11 -5.18 -3.99
CA ARG A 16 -16.47 -5.40 -3.43
C ARG A 16 -17.54 -5.72 -4.48
N ILE A 17 -17.39 -5.22 -5.72
CA ILE A 17 -18.39 -5.41 -6.78
C ILE A 17 -18.49 -6.88 -7.25
N SER A 18 -17.42 -7.67 -7.09
CA SER A 18 -17.46 -9.10 -7.39
C SER A 18 -18.21 -9.94 -6.34
N ALA A 19 -18.53 -9.38 -5.16
CA ALA A 19 -19.08 -10.12 -4.02
C ALA A 19 -20.59 -9.90 -3.76
N GLN A 20 -21.26 -8.95 -4.44
CA GLN A 20 -22.69 -8.70 -4.24
C GLN A 20 -23.57 -9.26 -5.38
N LYS A 21 -23.65 -10.59 -5.43
CA LYS A 21 -24.84 -11.31 -5.89
C LYS A 21 -25.40 -12.07 -4.68
N ASN A 22 -26.34 -11.46 -3.97
CA ASN A 22 -27.56 -12.11 -3.44
C ASN A 22 -28.20 -11.31 -2.30
N SER A 23 -29.54 -11.31 -2.37
CA SER A 23 -30.58 -11.01 -1.37
C SER A 23 -30.78 -9.57 -0.88
N PHE A 24 -31.93 -9.04 -1.28
CA PHE A 24 -32.70 -7.97 -0.65
C PHE A 24 -33.95 -8.60 0.00
N SER A 25 -34.30 -8.23 1.23
CA SER A 25 -35.68 -7.99 1.68
C SER A 25 -35.66 -7.24 3.04
N TYR A 26 -36.60 -6.32 3.22
CA TYR A 26 -36.75 -5.36 4.34
C TYR A 26 -37.61 -5.96 5.47
N GLU A 27 -37.32 -5.65 6.75
CA GLU A 27 -38.15 -4.77 7.61
C GLU A 27 -37.65 -4.61 9.08
N LYS A 28 -37.73 -3.34 9.54
CA LYS A 28 -37.79 -2.73 10.90
C LYS A 28 -37.24 -3.46 12.16
N ASN A 29 -36.10 -2.98 12.67
CA ASN A 29 -35.99 -2.34 14.00
C ASN A 29 -34.71 -1.48 14.08
N GLY A 30 -34.85 -0.26 14.61
CA GLY A 30 -33.97 0.90 14.37
C GLY A 30 -32.58 0.93 15.00
N ARG A 31 -31.87 -0.20 15.15
CA ARG A 31 -30.43 -0.26 15.47
C ARG A 31 -29.65 -1.38 14.74
N ASP A 32 -30.30 -2.18 13.89
CA ASP A 32 -29.77 -3.47 13.43
C ASP A 32 -29.09 -3.61 12.04
N PRO A 33 -29.07 -2.63 11.10
CA PRO A 33 -28.49 -2.89 9.78
C PRO A 33 -26.97 -3.11 9.85
N GLU A 34 -26.26 -2.42 10.75
CA GLU A 34 -24.81 -2.58 10.92
C GLU A 34 -24.48 -3.89 11.66
N ILE A 35 -25.23 -4.26 12.70
CA ILE A 35 -25.03 -5.51 13.44
C ILE A 35 -25.31 -6.72 12.54
N SER A 36 -26.37 -6.69 11.73
CA SER A 36 -26.66 -7.76 10.78
C SER A 36 -25.58 -7.90 9.70
N GLU A 37 -24.98 -6.79 9.25
CA GLU A 37 -23.86 -6.84 8.29
C GLU A 37 -22.59 -7.42 8.95
N ILE A 38 -22.28 -7.01 10.19
CA ILE A 38 -21.16 -7.55 10.97
C ILE A 38 -21.36 -9.05 11.21
N GLN A 39 -22.56 -9.48 11.62
CA GLN A 39 -22.89 -10.90 11.81
C GLN A 39 -22.71 -11.70 10.51
N SER A 40 -23.16 -11.16 9.37
CA SER A 40 -23.00 -11.79 8.06
C SER A 40 -21.52 -11.95 7.68
N LYS A 41 -20.69 -10.94 8.00
CA LYS A 41 -19.23 -11.01 7.80
C LYS A 41 -18.57 -12.01 8.72
N ILE A 42 -18.89 -12.01 10.02
CA ILE A 42 -18.40 -13.00 10.99
C ILE A 42 -18.71 -14.42 10.50
N SER A 43 -19.90 -14.64 9.95
CA SER A 43 -20.31 -15.96 9.48
C SER A 43 -19.52 -16.43 8.25
N LYS A 44 -19.06 -15.51 7.39
CA LYS A 44 -18.44 -15.84 6.09
C LYS A 44 -16.92 -15.72 6.05
N ASP A 45 -16.32 -14.90 6.92
CA ASP A 45 -14.90 -14.52 6.85
C ASP A 45 -14.14 -14.91 8.12
N LEU A 46 -13.17 -15.82 7.98
CA LEU A 46 -12.31 -16.27 9.07
C LEU A 46 -11.35 -15.18 9.56
N PHE A 47 -10.84 -14.32 8.67
CA PHE A 47 -9.96 -13.22 9.05
C PHE A 47 -10.72 -12.20 9.90
N PHE A 48 -11.96 -11.91 9.51
CA PHE A 48 -12.80 -11.00 10.28
C PHE A 48 -13.13 -11.54 11.68
N ARG A 49 -13.25 -12.87 11.86
CA ARG A 49 -13.34 -13.47 13.21
C ARG A 49 -12.08 -13.22 14.03
N GLY A 50 -10.91 -13.29 13.41
CA GLY A 50 -9.63 -12.95 14.04
C GLY A 50 -9.60 -11.50 14.50
N GLU A 51 -10.03 -10.57 13.65
CA GLU A 51 -10.14 -9.14 13.99
C GLU A 51 -11.10 -8.91 15.16
N VAL A 52 -12.29 -9.53 15.13
CA VAL A 52 -13.27 -9.43 16.23
C VAL A 52 -12.71 -10.01 17.52
N ALA A 53 -11.96 -11.12 17.47
CA ALA A 53 -11.30 -11.70 18.63
C ALA A 53 -10.25 -10.76 19.22
N ASP A 54 -9.40 -10.18 18.38
CA ASP A 54 -8.38 -9.21 18.79
C ASP A 54 -9.06 -7.98 19.45
N TYR A 55 -10.14 -7.50 18.85
CA TYR A 55 -10.91 -6.36 19.36
C TYR A 55 -11.57 -6.64 20.72
N ILE A 56 -12.07 -7.85 20.96
CA ILE A 56 -12.63 -8.27 22.26
C ILE A 56 -11.53 -8.29 23.34
N ILE A 57 -10.33 -8.75 23.00
CA ILE A 57 -9.20 -8.82 23.95
C ILE A 57 -8.72 -7.41 24.29
N GLU A 58 -8.48 -6.56 23.28
CA GLU A 58 -7.97 -5.20 23.47
C GLU A 58 -8.91 -4.31 24.31
N ASN A 59 -10.22 -4.59 24.27
CA ASN A 59 -11.23 -3.88 25.05
C ASN A 59 -11.57 -4.56 26.38
N ASN A 60 -10.80 -5.58 26.82
CA ASN A 60 -11.02 -6.33 28.05
C ASN A 60 -12.43 -6.95 28.18
N LEU A 61 -13.03 -7.36 27.05
CA LEU A 61 -14.36 -7.95 27.04
C LEU A 61 -14.34 -9.48 27.22
N THR A 62 -13.16 -10.10 27.21
CA THR A 62 -12.97 -11.55 27.37
C THR A 62 -13.61 -12.09 28.65
N GLU A 63 -13.54 -11.35 29.76
CA GLU A 63 -14.09 -11.75 31.07
C GLU A 63 -15.62 -11.83 31.08
N ARG A 64 -16.29 -11.14 30.15
CA ARG A 64 -17.75 -11.23 29.98
C ARG A 64 -18.19 -12.47 29.21
N ILE A 65 -17.26 -13.06 28.45
CA ILE A 65 -17.50 -14.25 27.63
C ILE A 65 -17.15 -15.52 28.41
N THR A 66 -16.09 -15.49 29.20
CA THR A 66 -15.60 -16.65 29.94
C THR A 66 -14.87 -16.27 31.22
N SER A 67 -14.96 -17.13 32.23
CA SER A 67 -14.14 -17.06 33.46
C SER A 67 -12.79 -17.77 33.32
N LYS A 68 -12.54 -18.43 32.18
CA LYS A 68 -11.26 -19.10 31.92
C LYS A 68 -10.14 -18.06 31.83
N LYS A 69 -9.08 -18.25 32.63
CA LYS A 69 -7.83 -17.48 32.50
C LYS A 69 -6.95 -18.11 31.43
N PHE A 70 -6.41 -17.28 30.54
CA PHE A 70 -5.52 -17.69 29.46
C PHE A 70 -4.07 -17.37 29.82
N SER A 71 -3.15 -18.27 29.48
CA SER A 71 -1.73 -18.08 29.77
C SER A 71 -1.03 -17.15 28.78
N SER A 72 -1.61 -16.97 27.59
CA SER A 72 -1.07 -16.13 26.53
C SER A 72 -2.18 -15.50 25.68
N TYR A 73 -1.84 -14.42 24.96
CA TYR A 73 -2.72 -13.78 23.99
C TYR A 73 -3.19 -14.75 22.90
N GLY A 74 -2.29 -15.62 22.42
CA GLY A 74 -2.60 -16.62 21.40
C GLY A 74 -3.70 -17.59 21.85
N GLU A 75 -3.63 -18.06 23.10
CA GLU A 75 -4.61 -18.99 23.66
C GLU A 75 -6.00 -18.33 23.82
N ALA A 76 -6.03 -17.06 24.26
CA ALA A 76 -7.27 -16.29 24.35
C ALA A 76 -7.90 -16.06 22.96
N ARG A 77 -7.06 -15.71 21.97
CA ARG A 77 -7.50 -15.46 20.59
C ARG A 77 -8.07 -16.71 19.93
N GLU A 78 -7.41 -17.85 20.07
CA GLU A 78 -7.89 -19.13 19.53
C GLU A 78 -9.25 -19.50 20.13
N PHE A 79 -9.40 -19.42 21.46
CA PHE A 79 -10.67 -19.65 22.13
C PHE A 79 -11.78 -18.73 21.60
N LEU A 80 -11.48 -17.44 21.45
CA LEU A 80 -12.46 -16.45 20.97
C LEU A 80 -12.85 -16.70 19.52
N ILE A 81 -11.95 -17.10 18.62
CA ILE A 81 -12.31 -17.41 17.23
C ILE A 81 -13.35 -18.54 17.17
N PHE A 82 -13.18 -19.60 17.97
CA PHE A 82 -14.16 -20.69 18.07
C PHE A 82 -15.47 -20.24 18.70
N TRP A 83 -15.40 -19.46 19.78
CA TRP A 83 -16.59 -18.93 20.43
C TRP A 83 -17.39 -17.99 19.52
N ILE A 84 -16.72 -17.11 18.77
CA ILE A 84 -17.32 -16.18 17.80
C ILE A 84 -18.00 -16.94 16.67
N ALA A 85 -17.39 -18.03 16.18
CA ALA A 85 -17.99 -18.86 15.15
C ALA A 85 -19.29 -19.52 15.63
N ALA A 86 -19.36 -19.92 16.90
CA ALA A 86 -20.56 -20.50 17.52
C ALA A 86 -21.61 -19.44 17.90
N ASN A 87 -21.20 -18.20 18.20
CA ASN A 87 -22.06 -17.13 18.70
C ASN A 87 -21.95 -15.84 17.87
N PRO A 88 -22.20 -15.89 16.54
CA PRO A 88 -21.91 -14.78 15.63
C PRO A 88 -22.76 -13.53 15.90
N LYS A 89 -23.98 -13.70 16.43
CA LYS A 89 -24.88 -12.59 16.78
C LYS A 89 -24.33 -11.81 17.98
N THR A 90 -24.03 -12.50 19.07
CA THR A 90 -23.47 -11.88 20.30
C THR A 90 -22.09 -11.27 20.04
N ALA A 91 -21.26 -11.91 19.21
CA ALA A 91 -19.99 -11.32 18.78
C ALA A 91 -20.18 -10.03 17.97
N ALA A 92 -21.17 -9.97 17.09
CA ALA A 92 -21.50 -8.76 16.33
C ALA A 92 -22.01 -7.63 17.25
N GLU A 93 -22.77 -7.97 18.29
CA GLU A 93 -23.22 -7.01 19.32
C GLU A 93 -22.03 -6.45 20.11
N PHE A 94 -21.09 -7.30 20.56
CA PHE A 94 -19.87 -6.85 21.26
C PHE A 94 -19.01 -5.92 20.39
N TYR A 95 -18.77 -6.32 19.14
CA TYR A 95 -17.97 -5.53 18.20
C TYR A 95 -18.66 -4.20 17.85
N GLY A 96 -19.99 -4.22 17.63
CA GLY A 96 -20.78 -3.03 17.36
C GLY A 96 -20.85 -2.07 18.56
N ALA A 97 -21.06 -2.58 19.77
CA ALA A 97 -21.12 -1.78 21.00
C ALA A 97 -19.78 -1.11 21.33
N ALA A 98 -18.67 -1.85 21.17
CA ALA A 98 -17.34 -1.29 21.39
C ALA A 98 -16.95 -0.25 20.32
N LYS A 99 -17.31 -0.46 19.05
CA LYS A 99 -17.05 0.48 17.95
C LYS A 99 -17.88 1.77 18.03
N SER A 100 -19.11 1.69 18.53
CA SER A 100 -20.00 2.85 18.70
C SER A 100 -19.70 3.66 19.97
N GLY A 101 -18.72 3.24 20.78
CA GLY A 101 -18.36 3.92 22.02
C GLY A 101 -19.45 3.84 23.09
N ASP A 102 -20.37 2.87 22.99
CA ASP A 102 -21.48 2.72 23.94
C ASP A 102 -20.93 2.45 25.35
N PRO A 103 -21.34 3.21 26.38
CA PRO A 103 -20.90 3.03 27.77
C PRO A 103 -21.16 1.63 28.34
N LEU A 104 -22.00 0.81 27.72
CA LEU A 104 -22.12 -0.62 28.06
C LEU A 104 -20.81 -1.40 27.87
N ALA A 105 -19.91 -0.96 26.99
CA ALA A 105 -18.57 -1.52 26.80
C ALA A 105 -17.56 -1.07 27.88
N ARG A 106 -17.85 -0.02 28.66
CA ARG A 106 -16.92 0.62 29.61
C ARG A 106 -17.29 0.44 31.09
N LYS A 107 -17.99 -0.64 31.45
CA LYS A 107 -18.08 -1.09 32.86
C LYS A 107 -17.04 -2.17 33.13
N GLY A 108 -15.78 -1.81 33.02
CA GLY A 108 -14.65 -2.51 33.62
C GLY A 108 -13.92 -1.48 34.47
N GLU A 109 -13.63 -1.81 35.71
CA GLU A 109 -12.77 -0.99 36.56
C GLU A 109 -11.42 -0.86 35.84
N ILE A 110 -11.11 0.32 35.30
CA ILE A 110 -9.78 0.56 34.74
C ILE A 110 -8.85 0.66 35.94
N SER A 111 -8.26 -0.46 36.36
CA SER A 111 -7.17 -0.45 37.31
C SER A 111 -5.94 0.12 36.61
N TYR A 112 -5.73 1.43 36.72
CA TYR A 112 -4.43 2.00 36.40
C TYR A 112 -3.59 1.94 37.68
N VAL A 113 -2.45 1.27 37.60
CA VAL A 113 -1.38 1.47 38.57
C VAL A 113 -0.83 2.87 38.29
N ILE A 114 -1.07 3.83 39.19
CA ILE A 114 -0.26 5.04 39.21
C ILE A 114 1.14 4.61 39.63
N THR A 115 1.95 4.17 38.67
CA THR A 115 3.39 4.09 38.89
C THR A 115 3.86 5.53 39.00
N SER A 116 3.95 6.04 40.23
CA SER A 116 4.86 7.13 40.56
C SER A 116 6.28 6.60 40.38
N GLY A 117 6.69 6.41 39.12
CA GLY A 117 8.05 6.06 38.76
C GLY A 117 8.91 7.26 39.12
N GLY A 118 9.56 7.21 40.29
CA GLY A 118 10.70 8.07 40.54
C GLY A 118 11.68 7.94 39.38
N LEU A 119 12.38 9.02 39.04
CA LEU A 119 13.47 8.96 38.07
C LEU A 119 14.39 7.80 38.45
N THR A 120 14.58 6.86 37.52
CA THR A 120 15.46 5.70 37.75
C THR A 120 16.82 6.20 38.20
N GLU A 121 17.49 5.52 39.13
CA GLU A 121 18.78 5.96 39.68
C GLU A 121 19.82 6.17 38.57
N ARG A 122 19.77 5.33 37.52
CA ARG A 122 20.54 5.48 36.29
C ARG A 122 20.35 6.82 35.59
N PHE A 123 19.13 7.33 35.52
CA PHE A 123 18.87 8.63 34.90
C PHE A 123 19.50 9.76 35.72
N LYS A 124 19.45 9.66 37.06
CA LYS A 124 20.12 10.62 37.94
C LYS A 124 21.64 10.58 37.74
N ASP A 125 22.23 9.39 37.64
CA ASP A 125 23.68 9.22 37.40
C ASP A 125 24.11 9.81 36.04
N LEU A 126 23.31 9.63 34.99
CA LEU A 126 23.59 10.20 33.67
C LEU A 126 23.50 11.73 33.68
N VAL A 127 22.50 12.29 34.37
CA VAL A 127 22.38 13.74 34.56
C VAL A 127 23.56 14.29 35.36
N GLU A 128 24.01 13.58 36.39
CA GLU A 128 25.15 14.01 37.21
C GLU A 128 26.47 13.91 36.44
N THR A 129 26.65 12.85 35.64
CA THR A 129 27.81 12.69 34.74
C THR A 129 27.87 13.79 33.70
N LEU A 130 26.73 14.13 33.09
CA LEU A 130 26.64 15.26 32.16
C LEU A 130 26.97 16.59 32.84
N ARG A 131 26.47 16.80 34.06
CA ARG A 131 26.74 18.01 34.83
C ARG A 131 28.22 18.15 35.18
N LYS A 132 28.87 17.06 35.61
CA LYS A 132 30.32 17.01 35.87
C LYS A 132 31.11 17.28 34.60
N ALA A 133 30.72 16.68 33.48
CA ALA A 133 31.39 16.90 32.20
C ALA A 133 31.23 18.34 31.68
N ALA A 134 30.07 18.96 31.89
CA ALA A 134 29.83 20.34 31.52
C ALA A 134 30.70 21.33 32.32
N GLN A 135 30.95 21.04 33.60
CA GLN A 135 31.70 21.88 34.53
C GLN A 135 33.22 21.67 34.48
N ASP A 136 33.71 20.61 33.84
CA ASP A 136 35.14 20.36 33.69
C ASP A 136 35.69 21.01 32.40
N ASP A 137 36.44 22.09 32.55
CA ASP A 137 37.09 22.81 31.43
C ASP A 137 38.26 22.04 30.81
N ARG A 138 38.70 20.95 31.44
CA ARG A 138 39.78 20.10 30.93
C ARG A 138 39.29 19.07 29.91
N LEU A 139 37.98 18.83 29.85
CA LEU A 139 37.39 17.90 28.89
C LEU A 139 37.28 18.54 27.51
N SER A 140 37.65 17.77 26.49
CA SER A 140 37.48 18.15 25.10
C SER A 140 36.00 18.25 24.72
N PHE A 141 35.71 19.02 23.67
CA PHE A 141 34.35 19.18 23.16
C PHE A 141 33.67 17.84 22.82
N GLU A 142 34.44 16.87 22.28
CA GLU A 142 33.92 15.54 21.95
C GLU A 142 33.56 14.72 23.20
N GLU A 143 34.31 14.85 24.30
CA GLU A 143 33.99 14.19 25.57
C GLU A 143 32.72 14.77 26.21
N LYS A 144 32.56 16.10 26.15
CA LYS A 144 31.33 16.78 26.58
C LYS A 144 30.13 16.35 25.72
N ARG A 145 30.34 16.23 24.41
CA ARG A 145 29.31 15.75 23.47
C ARG A 145 28.94 14.28 23.71
N LEU A 146 29.90 13.42 24.03
CA LEU A 146 29.65 12.01 24.34
C LEU A 146 28.83 11.85 25.63
N ALA A 147 29.14 12.64 26.68
CA ALA A 147 28.34 12.67 27.89
C ALA A 147 26.89 13.11 27.64
N SER A 148 26.70 14.09 26.75
CA SER A 148 25.37 14.53 26.30
C SER A 148 24.64 13.45 25.51
N ALA A 149 25.31 12.83 24.53
CA ALA A 149 24.73 11.77 23.71
C ALA A 149 24.22 10.59 24.56
N ARG A 150 24.94 10.21 25.61
CA ARG A 150 24.55 9.12 26.54
C ARG A 150 23.25 9.38 27.31
N LEU A 151 22.88 10.65 27.53
CA LEU A 151 21.60 11.00 28.15
C LEU A 151 20.42 10.77 27.19
N PHE A 152 20.66 10.87 25.88
CA PHE A 152 19.64 10.84 24.83
C PHE A 152 19.66 9.56 23.97
N GLU A 153 20.69 8.73 24.08
CA GLU A 153 20.70 7.37 23.54
C GLU A 153 19.73 6.51 24.37
N GLY A 154 18.50 6.36 23.88
CA GLY A 154 17.46 5.54 24.51
C GLY A 154 17.91 4.10 24.78
N PHE A 155 17.20 3.40 25.68
CA PHE A 155 17.54 2.08 26.24
C PHE A 155 18.26 1.13 25.26
N VAL A 156 19.59 1.22 25.25
CA VAL A 156 20.48 0.18 24.76
C VAL A 156 20.89 -0.62 26.00
N GLU A 157 20.30 -1.79 26.16
CA GLU A 157 20.85 -2.82 27.05
C GLU A 157 22.18 -3.30 26.45
N TYR A 158 23.31 -2.80 26.94
CA TYR A 158 24.56 -3.55 26.87
C TYR A 158 25.40 -3.28 28.10
N GLY A 159 25.96 -4.38 28.63
CA GLY A 159 26.87 -4.41 29.76
C GLY A 159 28.14 -3.60 29.55
N ASP A 160 28.66 -3.13 30.68
CA ASP A 160 30.03 -2.70 30.96
C ASP A 160 30.75 -1.97 29.81
N GLY A 161 30.25 -0.77 29.52
CA GLY A 161 31.09 0.29 28.99
C GLY A 161 31.97 0.83 30.13
N SER A 162 33.28 0.70 29.94
CA SER A 162 34.36 1.22 30.80
C SER A 162 34.01 2.53 31.49
N SER A 163 34.11 2.53 32.83
CA SER A 163 34.07 3.71 33.67
C SER A 163 35.03 4.77 33.14
N VAL A 164 34.56 6.03 33.08
CA VAL A 164 35.46 7.17 32.92
C VAL A 164 36.26 7.27 34.21
N GLU A 165 37.45 6.66 34.23
CA GLU A 165 38.36 6.78 35.37
C GLU A 165 38.93 8.20 35.41
N THR A 166 38.36 9.01 36.29
CA THR A 166 38.97 10.27 36.70
C THR A 166 40.18 9.98 37.59
N GLY A 167 41.36 10.00 36.97
CA GLY A 167 42.65 10.25 37.62
C GLY A 167 43.33 9.05 38.29
N ARG A 168 44.44 8.60 37.70
CA ARG A 168 45.65 8.13 38.41
C ARG A 168 46.90 8.19 37.51
N ASP A 169 47.87 8.94 37.99
CA ASP A 169 49.32 8.93 37.73
C ASP A 169 49.87 8.65 36.32
N LYS A 170 50.05 9.74 35.57
CA LYS A 170 51.07 9.87 34.51
C LYS A 170 52.48 9.89 35.13
N LYS A 171 53.05 8.74 35.50
CA LYS A 171 54.51 8.62 35.76
C LYS A 171 54.99 7.18 35.86
N GLN A 172 54.85 6.40 34.78
CA GLN A 172 55.71 5.24 34.49
C GLN A 172 55.37 4.66 33.10
N PHE A 173 55.93 5.25 32.04
CA PHE A 173 56.13 4.56 30.77
C PHE A 173 57.56 4.84 30.34
N ARG A 174 58.49 4.02 30.83
CA ARG A 174 59.81 3.84 30.23
C ARG A 174 59.84 2.43 29.63
N ALA A 175 60.26 2.40 28.37
CA ALA A 175 60.68 1.23 27.60
C ALA A 175 59.64 0.09 27.48
N ILE A 176 58.82 0.16 26.43
CA ILE A 176 58.21 -1.04 25.86
C ILE A 176 58.91 -1.36 24.55
N ASP A 177 59.35 -2.61 24.52
CA ASP A 177 60.01 -3.36 23.48
C ASP A 177 59.40 -3.13 22.09
N LYS A 178 60.26 -2.90 21.08
CA LYS A 178 59.86 -2.79 19.67
C LYS A 178 59.35 -4.11 19.08
N SER A 179 59.34 -5.21 19.84
CA SER A 179 58.74 -6.50 19.48
C SER A 179 57.26 -6.62 19.84
N ALA A 180 56.69 -5.68 20.62
CA ALA A 180 55.26 -5.66 20.97
C ALA A 180 54.40 -4.80 20.00
N VAL A 181 55.02 -4.15 19.02
CA VAL A 181 54.35 -3.25 18.07
C VAL A 181 53.75 -4.01 16.86
N GLU A 182 54.02 -5.30 16.71
CA GLU A 182 53.37 -6.16 15.69
C GLU A 182 52.10 -6.88 16.20
N SER A 183 51.78 -6.80 17.50
CA SER A 183 50.57 -7.42 18.07
C SER A 183 49.39 -6.46 18.25
N ASP A 184 49.55 -5.18 17.97
CA ASP A 184 48.45 -4.20 17.98
C ASP A 184 47.73 -4.16 16.62
N LEU A 185 47.37 -5.36 16.13
CA LEU A 185 46.34 -5.55 15.11
C LEU A 185 45.05 -5.01 15.70
N SER A 186 44.82 -3.71 15.49
CA SER A 186 43.61 -2.99 15.87
C SER A 186 42.38 -3.80 15.47
N ALA A 187 41.85 -4.48 16.47
CA ALA A 187 40.65 -5.27 16.39
C ALA A 187 39.50 -4.34 15.99
N PHE A 188 39.13 -4.34 14.71
CA PHE A 188 37.93 -3.64 14.27
C PHE A 188 36.76 -4.32 14.98
N LYS A 189 36.15 -3.61 15.95
CA LYS A 189 34.99 -4.11 16.70
C LYS A 189 33.84 -4.35 15.73
N LEU A 190 33.36 -5.58 15.69
CA LEU A 190 32.24 -5.97 14.85
C LEU A 190 30.94 -5.53 15.54
N ASN A 191 30.12 -4.72 14.86
CA ASN A 191 28.78 -4.39 15.32
C ASN A 191 27.81 -5.52 14.91
N ALA A 192 27.59 -6.47 15.81
CA ALA A 192 26.75 -7.65 15.56
C ALA A 192 25.29 -7.29 15.20
N SER A 193 24.73 -6.22 15.78
CA SER A 193 23.35 -5.80 15.49
C SER A 193 23.23 -5.19 14.10
N ALA A 194 24.20 -4.35 13.69
CA ALA A 194 24.25 -3.81 12.34
C ALA A 194 24.48 -4.90 11.28
N LEU A 195 25.29 -5.91 11.61
CA LEU A 195 25.53 -7.07 10.75
C LEU A 195 24.25 -7.88 10.53
N SER A 196 23.58 -8.25 11.62
CA SER A 196 22.32 -9.02 11.58
C SER A 196 21.22 -8.26 10.85
N TYR A 197 21.11 -6.94 11.06
CA TYR A 197 20.17 -6.10 10.33
C TYR A 197 20.44 -6.13 8.81
N THR A 198 21.71 -5.99 8.41
CA THR A 198 22.08 -5.99 6.98
C THR A 198 21.88 -7.36 6.35
N GLU A 199 22.22 -8.44 7.07
CA GLU A 199 21.97 -9.82 6.65
C GLU A 199 20.49 -10.06 6.37
N LYS A 200 19.62 -9.68 7.32
CA LYS A 200 18.17 -9.77 7.17
C LYS A 200 17.69 -9.01 5.94
N LYS A 201 18.14 -7.76 5.76
CA LYS A 201 17.75 -6.94 4.60
C LYS A 201 18.15 -7.57 3.27
N ILE A 202 19.33 -8.17 3.16
CA ILE A 202 19.75 -8.84 1.93
C ILE A 202 18.89 -10.08 1.67
N ARG A 203 18.64 -10.89 2.70
CA ARG A 203 17.77 -12.08 2.60
C ARG A 203 16.35 -11.72 2.17
N ASP A 204 15.81 -10.61 2.67
CA ASP A 204 14.47 -10.13 2.31
C ASP A 204 14.42 -9.62 0.85
N LEU A 205 15.46 -8.92 0.39
CA LEU A 205 15.49 -8.31 -0.95
C LEU A 205 15.76 -9.31 -2.09
N LEU A 206 16.56 -10.36 -1.85
CA LEU A 206 16.90 -11.37 -2.87
C LEU A 206 15.68 -12.00 -3.57
N PRO A 207 14.67 -12.53 -2.85
CA PRO A 207 13.48 -13.13 -3.49
C PRO A 207 12.63 -12.09 -4.23
N GLU A 208 12.49 -10.87 -3.69
CA GLU A 208 11.76 -9.78 -4.35
C GLU A 208 12.41 -9.41 -5.68
N PHE A 209 13.74 -9.28 -5.69
CA PHE A 209 14.48 -8.92 -6.89
C PHE A 209 14.52 -10.06 -7.90
N SER A 210 14.63 -11.30 -7.44
CA SER A 210 14.58 -12.48 -8.29
C SER A 210 13.25 -12.55 -9.04
N LYS A 211 12.13 -12.36 -8.32
CA LYS A 211 10.80 -12.29 -8.92
C LYS A 211 10.72 -11.16 -9.94
N ALA A 212 11.15 -9.95 -9.59
CA ALA A 212 11.11 -8.80 -10.50
C ALA A 212 12.01 -8.98 -11.73
N ALA A 213 13.18 -9.61 -11.59
CA ALA A 213 14.11 -9.89 -12.69
C ALA A 213 13.57 -10.98 -13.63
N SER A 214 12.88 -11.99 -13.10
CA SER A 214 12.27 -13.07 -13.89
C SER A 214 11.18 -12.56 -14.84
N LEU A 215 10.45 -11.51 -14.42
CA LEU A 215 9.40 -10.86 -15.20
C LEU A 215 9.93 -9.84 -16.21
N SER A 216 11.22 -9.50 -16.14
CA SER A 216 11.83 -8.54 -17.06
C SER A 216 12.42 -9.25 -18.27
N GLU A 217 12.29 -8.66 -19.46
CA GLU A 217 13.03 -9.09 -20.65
C GLU A 217 14.35 -8.33 -20.83
N ASP A 218 14.56 -7.23 -20.09
CA ASP A 218 15.74 -6.38 -20.24
C ASP A 218 17.01 -7.09 -19.71
N LYS A 219 17.96 -7.32 -20.60
CA LYS A 219 19.26 -7.94 -20.29
C LYS A 219 20.05 -7.14 -19.24
N ARG A 220 19.87 -5.81 -19.18
CA ARG A 220 20.55 -4.94 -18.21
C ARG A 220 20.00 -5.18 -16.79
N ILE A 221 18.68 -5.33 -16.65
CA ILE A 221 18.04 -5.67 -15.36
C ILE A 221 18.50 -7.04 -14.89
N LYS A 222 18.49 -8.05 -15.77
CA LYS A 222 18.98 -9.39 -15.44
C LYS A 222 20.46 -9.38 -15.04
N SER A 223 21.29 -8.59 -15.72
CA SER A 223 22.71 -8.45 -15.40
C SER A 223 22.93 -7.77 -14.05
N ALA A 224 22.21 -6.68 -13.78
CA ALA A 224 22.25 -5.98 -12.49
C ALA A 224 21.79 -6.90 -11.33
N PHE A 225 20.73 -7.67 -11.56
CA PHE A 225 20.26 -8.68 -10.60
C PHE A 225 21.32 -9.75 -10.35
N LYS A 226 21.91 -10.36 -11.39
CA LYS A 226 22.97 -11.38 -11.22
C LYS A 226 24.17 -10.85 -10.44
N LEU A 227 24.56 -9.60 -10.65
CA LEU A 227 25.61 -8.95 -9.86
C LEU A 227 25.22 -8.81 -8.39
N PHE A 228 23.99 -8.37 -8.12
CA PHE A 228 23.45 -8.29 -6.76
C PHE A 228 23.32 -9.66 -6.10
N GLU A 229 22.82 -10.67 -6.81
CA GLU A 229 22.67 -12.04 -6.33
C GLU A 229 24.03 -12.63 -5.94
N LYS A 230 25.03 -12.51 -6.81
CA LYS A 230 26.39 -12.97 -6.53
C LYS A 230 27.00 -12.25 -5.34
N SER A 231 27.02 -10.92 -5.36
CA SER A 231 27.64 -10.13 -4.29
C SER A 231 26.91 -10.23 -2.96
N GLY A 232 25.58 -10.30 -2.97
CA GLY A 232 24.73 -10.56 -1.81
C GLY A 232 24.97 -11.95 -1.23
N SER A 233 25.09 -12.98 -2.07
CA SER A 233 25.43 -14.34 -1.62
C SER A 233 26.83 -14.41 -1.02
N ASP A 234 27.82 -13.80 -1.68
CA ASP A 234 29.20 -13.69 -1.16
C ASP A 234 29.24 -12.94 0.18
N LEU A 235 28.43 -11.89 0.33
CA LEU A 235 28.30 -11.12 1.56
C LEU A 235 27.63 -11.93 2.68
N LEU A 236 26.57 -12.69 2.39
CA LEU A 236 25.91 -13.57 3.36
C LEU A 236 26.83 -14.71 3.83
N LEU A 237 27.58 -15.31 2.90
CA LEU A 237 28.60 -16.32 3.22
C LEU A 237 29.73 -15.73 4.06
N PHE A 238 30.12 -14.50 3.79
CA PHE A 238 31.14 -13.84 4.57
C PHE A 238 30.62 -13.45 5.97
N TYR A 239 29.39 -12.96 6.08
CA TYR A 239 28.73 -12.70 7.37
C TYR A 239 28.63 -13.95 8.24
N SER A 240 28.26 -15.11 7.68
CA SER A 240 28.17 -16.36 8.45
C SER A 240 29.52 -16.78 9.03
N SER A 241 30.64 -16.54 8.31
CA SER A 241 31.99 -16.81 8.80
C SER A 241 32.47 -15.87 9.91
N LEU A 242 31.82 -14.71 10.06
CA LEU A 242 32.10 -13.72 11.11
C LEU A 242 31.19 -13.86 12.33
N SER A 243 30.15 -14.69 12.25
CA SER A 243 29.18 -14.87 13.33
C SER A 243 29.85 -15.32 14.63
N GLY A 244 29.46 -14.72 15.76
CA GLY A 244 30.04 -15.00 17.08
C GLY A 244 31.40 -14.34 17.36
N ARG A 245 32.02 -13.67 16.38
CA ARG A 245 33.27 -12.93 16.60
C ARG A 245 32.99 -11.51 17.09
N LYS A 246 33.77 -11.04 18.07
CA LYS A 246 33.73 -9.64 18.54
C LYS A 246 34.60 -8.71 17.71
N ASN A 247 35.64 -9.25 17.07
CA ASN A 247 36.68 -8.50 16.37
C ASN A 247 37.00 -9.16 15.03
N ILE A 248 37.39 -8.35 14.04
CA ILE A 248 37.86 -8.82 12.73
C ILE A 248 39.22 -8.23 12.38
N THR A 249 39.96 -8.91 11.52
CA THR A 249 41.24 -8.42 10.98
C THR A 249 41.04 -7.28 9.98
N SER A 250 42.08 -6.47 9.75
CA SER A 250 42.04 -5.39 8.74
C SER A 250 41.67 -5.90 7.34
N LYS A 251 42.22 -7.05 6.93
CA LYS A 251 41.90 -7.70 5.64
C LYS A 251 40.43 -8.12 5.55
N GLU A 252 39.86 -8.65 6.64
CA GLU A 252 38.44 -9.01 6.70
C GLU A 252 37.55 -7.77 6.67
N ALA A 253 37.93 -6.69 7.36
CA ALA A 253 37.22 -5.42 7.34
C ALA A 253 37.19 -4.79 5.94
N GLU A 254 38.31 -4.82 5.23
CA GLU A 254 38.39 -4.34 3.84
C GLU A 254 37.52 -5.18 2.91
N LYS A 255 37.59 -6.52 3.03
CA LYS A 255 36.72 -7.43 2.26
C LYS A 255 35.24 -7.17 2.56
N LEU A 256 34.87 -6.98 3.82
CA LEU A 256 33.52 -6.64 4.25
C LEU A 256 33.02 -5.35 3.57
N LYS A 257 33.84 -4.31 3.62
CA LYS A 257 33.54 -3.00 3.02
C LYS A 257 33.32 -3.13 1.52
N ASN A 258 34.17 -3.89 0.82
CA ASN A 258 34.06 -4.10 -0.61
C ASN A 258 32.81 -4.90 -0.99
N LEU A 259 32.49 -5.97 -0.26
CA LEU A 259 31.27 -6.75 -0.52
C LEU A 259 29.99 -5.96 -0.25
N ILE A 260 29.94 -5.18 0.83
CA ILE A 260 28.82 -4.26 1.12
C ILE A 260 28.69 -3.23 0.00
N PHE A 261 29.81 -2.64 -0.42
CA PHE A 261 29.82 -1.65 -1.49
C PHE A 261 29.23 -2.23 -2.79
N ILE A 262 29.77 -3.36 -3.28
CA ILE A 262 29.32 -3.99 -4.53
C ILE A 262 27.85 -4.40 -4.44
N SER A 263 27.42 -5.00 -3.32
CA SER A 263 26.03 -5.43 -3.11
C SER A 263 25.07 -4.24 -3.14
N LYS A 264 25.39 -3.18 -2.40
CA LYS A 264 24.60 -1.94 -2.35
C LYS A 264 24.50 -1.29 -3.73
N ARG A 265 25.61 -1.16 -4.46
CA ARG A 265 25.61 -0.53 -5.80
C ARG A 265 24.87 -1.35 -6.84
N SER A 266 24.99 -2.67 -6.80
CA SER A 266 24.24 -3.56 -7.67
C SER A 266 22.74 -3.49 -7.40
N ALA A 267 22.34 -3.41 -6.13
CA ALA A 267 20.93 -3.21 -5.77
C ALA A 267 20.38 -1.86 -6.27
N PHE A 268 21.15 -0.77 -6.14
CA PHE A 268 20.74 0.55 -6.61
C PHE A 268 20.59 0.60 -8.14
N SER A 269 21.54 -0.01 -8.85
CA SER A 269 21.48 -0.14 -10.32
C SER A 269 20.24 -0.94 -10.75
N PHE A 270 19.95 -2.05 -10.07
CA PHE A 270 18.76 -2.85 -10.31
C PHE A 270 17.48 -2.05 -10.11
N PHE A 271 17.32 -1.37 -8.98
CA PHE A 271 16.15 -0.54 -8.70
C PHE A 271 15.94 0.54 -9.75
N ALA A 272 17.00 1.25 -10.14
CA ALA A 272 16.88 2.32 -11.12
C ALA A 272 16.46 1.81 -12.51
N LEU A 273 17.06 0.70 -12.96
CA LEU A 273 16.66 0.09 -14.22
C LEU A 273 15.23 -0.45 -14.17
N LYS A 274 14.82 -1.04 -13.04
CA LYS A 274 13.45 -1.57 -12.92
C LYS A 274 12.41 -0.46 -12.91
N ALA A 275 12.66 0.64 -12.19
CA ALA A 275 11.80 1.82 -12.23
C ALA A 275 11.72 2.42 -13.65
N ALA A 276 12.86 2.49 -14.35
CA ALA A 276 12.90 2.94 -15.74
C ALA A 276 12.08 2.04 -16.68
N GLN A 277 12.15 0.72 -16.50
CA GLN A 277 11.34 -0.22 -17.27
C GLN A 277 9.85 -0.04 -17.00
N ASP A 278 9.43 -0.01 -15.72
CA ASP A 278 8.02 0.13 -15.35
C ASP A 278 7.41 1.41 -15.95
N LEU A 279 8.14 2.52 -15.85
CA LEU A 279 7.73 3.82 -16.39
C LEU A 279 7.68 3.79 -17.92
N ARG A 280 8.65 3.15 -18.58
CA ARG A 280 8.65 2.98 -20.03
C ARG A 280 7.46 2.17 -20.51
N ASP A 281 7.15 1.07 -19.84
CA ASP A 281 6.03 0.20 -20.18
C ASP A 281 4.70 0.98 -20.08
N MET A 282 4.53 1.81 -19.05
CA MET A 282 3.38 2.71 -18.94
C MET A 282 3.35 3.76 -20.06
N ALA A 283 4.50 4.33 -20.44
CA ALA A 283 4.57 5.35 -21.48
C ALA A 283 4.13 4.87 -22.87
N LEU A 284 4.17 3.55 -23.14
CA LEU A 284 3.72 2.96 -24.41
C LEU A 284 2.22 3.18 -24.64
N GLU A 285 1.41 3.14 -23.57
CA GLU A 285 -0.04 3.27 -23.64
C GLU A 285 -0.55 4.71 -23.48
N ILE A 286 0.34 5.65 -23.14
CA ILE A 286 0.04 7.07 -22.96
C ILE A 286 0.25 7.81 -24.29
N PRO A 287 -0.71 8.67 -24.71
CA PRO A 287 -0.57 9.48 -25.91
C PRO A 287 0.55 10.51 -25.76
N ASN A 288 1.05 11.03 -26.90
CA ASN A 288 2.06 12.08 -26.88
C ASN A 288 1.52 13.31 -26.14
N SER A 289 2.14 13.60 -25.00
CA SER A 289 1.67 14.55 -23.99
C SER A 289 2.82 14.92 -23.05
N LEU A 290 2.64 15.98 -22.26
CA LEU A 290 3.62 16.41 -21.27
C LEU A 290 3.91 15.31 -20.24
N LEU A 291 2.90 14.54 -19.81
CA LEU A 291 3.09 13.38 -18.93
C LEU A 291 4.05 12.37 -19.55
N LYS A 292 3.84 11.99 -20.82
CA LYS A 292 4.72 11.04 -21.52
C LYS A 292 6.14 11.58 -21.65
N GLU A 293 6.30 12.86 -22.00
CA GLU A 293 7.61 13.51 -22.08
C GLU A 293 8.34 13.49 -20.73
N LYS A 294 7.65 13.81 -19.63
CA LYS A 294 8.21 13.74 -18.28
C LYS A 294 8.58 12.32 -17.89
N ILE A 295 7.76 11.34 -18.22
CA ILE A 295 8.07 9.93 -17.98
C ILE A 295 9.36 9.55 -18.71
N LEU A 296 9.45 9.82 -20.01
CA LEU A 296 10.62 9.48 -20.83
C LEU A 296 11.89 10.19 -20.35
N PHE A 297 11.80 11.47 -19.97
CA PHE A 297 12.90 12.21 -19.36
C PHE A 297 13.45 11.51 -18.10
N TRP A 298 12.57 11.04 -17.22
CA TRP A 298 12.99 10.35 -16.00
C TRP A 298 13.49 8.93 -16.26
N VAL A 299 12.92 8.22 -17.25
CA VAL A 299 13.43 6.93 -17.71
C VAL A 299 14.89 7.05 -18.16
N GLU A 300 15.21 8.01 -19.03
CA GLU A 300 16.59 8.25 -19.48
C GLU A 300 17.52 8.59 -18.32
N ARG A 301 17.04 9.41 -17.38
CA ARG A 301 17.82 9.78 -16.20
C ARG A 301 18.09 8.58 -15.29
N PHE A 302 17.11 7.72 -15.06
CA PHE A 302 17.27 6.50 -14.25
C PHE A 302 18.25 5.54 -14.92
N GLU A 303 18.16 5.33 -16.23
CA GLU A 303 19.10 4.49 -16.96
C GLU A 303 20.53 5.04 -16.92
N LYS A 304 20.71 6.35 -17.16
CA LYS A 304 22.02 6.99 -17.12
C LYS A 304 22.68 6.91 -15.74
N ASN A 305 21.89 7.06 -14.66
CA ASN A 305 22.44 6.99 -13.29
C ASN A 305 22.65 5.54 -12.82
N SER A 306 21.95 4.56 -13.40
CA SER A 306 22.14 3.15 -13.06
C SER A 306 23.58 2.65 -13.31
N SER A 307 24.24 3.19 -14.35
CA SER A 307 25.65 2.90 -14.65
C SER A 307 26.62 3.67 -13.75
N LEU A 308 26.26 4.89 -13.35
CA LEU A 308 27.07 5.70 -12.43
C LEU A 308 27.16 5.06 -11.04
N PHE A 309 26.14 4.33 -10.58
CA PHE A 309 26.20 3.63 -9.30
C PHE A 309 27.34 2.63 -9.20
N GLN A 310 27.74 2.03 -10.33
CA GLN A 310 28.84 1.06 -10.40
C GLN A 310 30.23 1.74 -10.38
N ASN A 311 30.30 3.06 -10.51
CA ASN A 311 31.56 3.80 -10.45
C ASN A 311 32.00 3.99 -8.97
N PRO A 312 33.20 3.53 -8.58
CA PRO A 312 33.74 3.72 -7.23
C PRO A 312 33.83 5.19 -6.79
N SER A 313 34.00 6.11 -7.74
CA SER A 313 34.09 7.54 -7.48
C SER A 313 32.74 8.22 -7.24
N PHE A 314 31.62 7.54 -7.48
CA PHE A 314 30.29 8.11 -7.24
C PHE A 314 29.96 8.03 -5.76
N SER A 315 29.78 9.17 -5.09
CA SER A 315 29.66 9.19 -3.62
C SER A 315 28.37 8.52 -3.13
N ASP A 316 28.41 7.96 -1.92
CA ASP A 316 27.23 7.37 -1.28
C ASP A 316 26.14 8.42 -1.00
N LYS A 317 26.54 9.67 -0.77
CA LYS A 317 25.62 10.80 -0.56
C LYS A 317 24.85 11.14 -1.83
N ASP A 318 25.54 11.18 -2.97
CA ASP A 318 24.93 11.44 -4.27
C ASP A 318 24.00 10.29 -4.66
N ALA A 319 24.41 9.05 -4.36
CA ALA A 319 23.56 7.89 -4.59
C ALA A 319 22.28 7.92 -3.75
N ALA A 320 22.38 8.24 -2.46
CA ALA A 320 21.21 8.37 -1.58
C ALA A 320 20.29 9.52 -2.01
N ALA A 321 20.85 10.68 -2.36
CA ALA A 321 20.08 11.81 -2.86
C ALA A 321 19.31 11.45 -4.14
N PHE A 322 19.97 10.76 -5.07
CA PHE A 322 19.33 10.32 -6.30
C PHE A 322 18.24 9.27 -6.06
N LEU A 323 18.43 8.32 -5.15
CA LEU A 323 17.41 7.32 -4.82
C LEU A 323 16.17 7.94 -4.19
N SER A 324 16.33 8.97 -3.36
CA SER A 324 15.20 9.73 -2.81
C SER A 324 14.38 10.42 -3.91
N ILE A 325 15.08 11.05 -4.86
CA ILE A 325 14.47 11.64 -6.06
C ILE A 325 13.78 10.55 -6.88
N LEU A 326 14.45 9.40 -7.09
CA LEU A 326 13.92 8.28 -7.86
C LEU A 326 12.61 7.77 -7.27
N GLY A 327 12.57 7.49 -5.96
CA GLY A 327 11.34 7.02 -5.31
C GLY A 327 10.20 8.02 -5.44
N THR A 328 10.49 9.32 -5.27
CA THR A 328 9.48 10.37 -5.37
C THR A 328 8.90 10.48 -6.78
N TYR A 329 9.76 10.49 -7.81
CA TYR A 329 9.32 10.65 -9.20
C TYR A 329 8.71 9.38 -9.77
N ASP A 330 9.26 8.20 -9.45
CA ASP A 330 8.65 6.92 -9.83
C ASP A 330 7.23 6.82 -9.29
N GLU A 331 7.03 7.06 -7.99
CA GLU A 331 5.72 6.99 -7.35
C GLU A 331 4.75 8.04 -7.92
N THR A 332 5.22 9.28 -8.09
CA THR A 332 4.38 10.37 -8.60
C THR A 332 3.94 10.10 -10.03
N LEU A 333 4.87 9.77 -10.94
CA LEU A 333 4.55 9.53 -12.34
C LEU A 333 3.69 8.28 -12.53
N LYS A 334 3.94 7.21 -11.76
CA LYS A 334 3.07 6.03 -11.74
C LYS A 334 1.64 6.39 -11.34
N LYS A 335 1.45 7.27 -10.36
CA LYS A 335 0.10 7.75 -9.97
C LYS A 335 -0.59 8.50 -11.09
N TYR A 336 0.10 9.41 -11.77
CA TYR A 336 -0.47 10.11 -12.93
C TYR A 336 -0.86 9.13 -14.05
N ALA A 337 0.03 8.18 -14.38
CA ALA A 337 -0.24 7.16 -15.39
C ALA A 337 -1.44 6.27 -15.01
N GLN A 338 -1.51 5.80 -13.76
CA GLN A 338 -2.63 5.02 -13.24
C GLN A 338 -3.94 5.81 -13.28
N ALA A 339 -3.93 7.08 -12.87
CA ALA A 339 -5.11 7.95 -12.95
C ALA A 339 -5.59 8.11 -14.40
N TYR A 340 -4.67 8.27 -15.34
CA TYR A 340 -4.99 8.30 -16.77
C TYR A 340 -5.63 6.99 -17.24
N PHE A 341 -5.05 5.84 -16.91
CA PHE A 341 -5.60 4.53 -17.31
C PHE A 341 -6.99 4.28 -16.73
N LEU A 342 -7.22 4.68 -15.48
CA LEU A 342 -8.54 4.61 -14.85
C LEU A 342 -9.56 5.49 -15.59
N ALA A 343 -9.21 6.74 -15.87
CA ALA A 343 -10.08 7.66 -16.60
C ALA A 343 -10.39 7.15 -18.01
N LYS A 344 -9.40 6.58 -18.72
CA LYS A 344 -9.56 5.95 -20.04
C LYS A 344 -10.47 4.71 -19.97
N SER A 345 -10.33 3.89 -18.93
CA SER A 345 -11.20 2.73 -18.70
C SER A 345 -12.65 3.15 -18.45
N LEU A 346 -12.88 4.20 -17.65
CA LEU A 346 -14.22 4.75 -17.40
C LEU A 346 -14.84 5.34 -18.66
N GLU A 347 -14.08 6.09 -19.45
CA GLU A 347 -14.55 6.58 -20.75
C GLU A 347 -14.98 5.42 -21.66
N LYS A 348 -14.14 4.37 -21.75
CA LYS A 348 -14.49 3.17 -22.52
C LYS A 348 -15.77 2.53 -21.99
N GLN A 349 -15.96 2.44 -20.67
CA GLN A 349 -17.18 1.90 -20.08
C GLN A 349 -18.41 2.74 -20.46
N ILE A 350 -18.33 4.06 -20.32
CA ILE A 350 -19.42 4.98 -20.67
C ILE A 350 -19.77 4.87 -22.16
N ASN A 351 -18.76 4.87 -23.03
CA ASN A 351 -18.93 4.79 -24.48
C ASN A 351 -19.37 3.39 -24.95
N SER A 352 -18.99 2.34 -24.23
CA SER A 352 -19.40 0.96 -24.53
C SER A 352 -20.87 0.69 -24.20
N VAL A 353 -21.53 1.59 -23.46
CA VAL A 353 -22.97 1.45 -23.22
C VAL A 353 -23.75 2.00 -24.41
N SER A 354 -23.67 1.31 -25.53
CA SER A 354 -24.61 1.44 -26.64
C SER A 354 -25.94 0.77 -26.30
N PHE A 355 -26.96 1.00 -27.11
CA PHE A 355 -28.17 0.17 -27.08
C PHE A 355 -27.79 -1.28 -27.37
N SER A 356 -28.36 -2.22 -26.62
CA SER A 356 -28.07 -3.66 -26.77
C SER A 356 -28.45 -4.23 -28.15
N GLY A 357 -29.33 -3.52 -28.88
CA GLY A 357 -29.69 -3.82 -30.26
C GLY A 357 -30.65 -2.78 -30.84
N TYR A 358 -31.10 -3.01 -32.09
CA TYR A 358 -32.07 -2.14 -32.78
C TYR A 358 -33.36 -1.96 -31.98
N TYR A 359 -33.88 -3.05 -31.40
CA TYR A 359 -35.10 -3.01 -30.60
C TYR A 359 -34.93 -2.21 -29.31
N ASP A 360 -33.80 -2.29 -28.61
CA ASP A 360 -33.56 -1.49 -27.39
C ASP A 360 -33.56 0.01 -27.72
N LYS A 361 -32.99 0.38 -28.87
CA LYS A 361 -33.07 1.73 -29.41
C LYS A 361 -34.51 2.13 -29.76
N LEU A 362 -35.28 1.25 -30.39
CA LEU A 362 -36.65 1.53 -30.80
C LEU A 362 -37.60 1.68 -29.61
N PHE A 363 -37.47 0.80 -28.61
CA PHE A 363 -38.17 0.89 -27.34
C PHE A 363 -37.83 2.18 -26.61
N TYR A 364 -36.55 2.56 -26.56
CA TYR A 364 -36.15 3.85 -26.03
C TYR A 364 -36.83 5.01 -26.76
N ILE A 365 -36.83 5.03 -28.10
CA ILE A 365 -37.49 6.08 -28.89
C ILE A 365 -38.99 6.17 -28.55
N LEU A 366 -39.68 5.04 -28.49
CA LEU A 366 -41.11 5.00 -28.13
C LEU A 366 -41.35 5.47 -26.70
N PHE A 367 -40.61 4.95 -25.71
CA PHE A 367 -40.74 5.36 -24.32
C PHE A 367 -40.41 6.84 -24.12
N HIS A 368 -39.40 7.35 -24.82
CA HIS A 368 -39.04 8.77 -24.81
C HIS A 368 -40.17 9.64 -25.40
N PHE A 369 -40.79 9.18 -26.50
CA PHE A 369 -41.90 9.89 -27.14
C PHE A 369 -43.13 10.01 -26.22
N PHE A 370 -43.51 8.92 -25.54
CA PHE A 370 -44.69 8.90 -24.67
C PHE A 370 -44.41 9.42 -23.25
N TYR A 371 -43.19 9.26 -22.75
CA TYR A 371 -42.76 9.63 -21.41
C TYR A 371 -41.45 10.44 -21.46
N PRO A 372 -41.50 11.69 -21.95
CA PRO A 372 -40.33 12.56 -21.97
C PRO A 372 -39.85 12.85 -20.54
N GLY A 373 -38.53 12.78 -20.31
CA GLY A 373 -37.95 12.97 -18.98
C GLY A 373 -37.98 11.71 -18.11
N ASN A 374 -38.18 10.54 -18.72
CA ASN A 374 -38.07 9.26 -18.04
C ASN A 374 -36.67 9.08 -17.42
N GLU A 375 -36.54 8.10 -16.52
CA GLU A 375 -35.27 7.86 -15.84
C GLU A 375 -34.12 7.54 -16.80
N TYR A 376 -34.39 6.99 -17.97
CA TYR A 376 -33.35 6.65 -18.95
C TYR A 376 -32.75 7.89 -19.60
N ASP A 377 -33.56 8.92 -19.89
CA ASP A 377 -33.07 10.22 -20.37
C ASP A 377 -32.11 10.86 -19.37
N LYS A 378 -32.47 10.83 -18.08
CA LYS A 378 -31.63 11.35 -16.98
C LYS A 378 -30.31 10.59 -16.85
N VAL A 379 -30.35 9.27 -17.05
CA VAL A 379 -29.15 8.42 -17.05
C VAL A 379 -28.26 8.75 -18.26
N LEU A 380 -28.85 8.90 -19.45
CA LEU A 380 -28.09 9.24 -20.66
C LEU A 380 -27.45 10.62 -20.57
N SER A 381 -28.19 11.64 -20.13
CA SER A 381 -27.65 12.99 -19.97
C SER A 381 -26.50 13.02 -18.95
N PHE A 382 -26.66 12.34 -17.81
CA PHE A 382 -25.61 12.19 -16.82
C PHE A 382 -24.35 11.51 -17.39
N LEU A 383 -24.51 10.44 -18.16
CA LEU A 383 -23.38 9.74 -18.78
C LEU A 383 -22.67 10.59 -19.83
N GLN A 384 -23.41 11.37 -20.61
CA GLN A 384 -22.83 12.32 -21.58
C GLN A 384 -22.05 13.45 -20.88
N GLU A 385 -22.59 14.01 -19.81
CA GLU A 385 -21.90 15.03 -19.01
C GLU A 385 -20.64 14.44 -18.34
N SER A 386 -20.76 13.23 -17.78
CA SER A 386 -19.65 12.48 -17.19
C SER A 386 -18.55 12.19 -18.20
N ALA A 387 -18.89 11.82 -19.44
CA ALA A 387 -17.91 11.61 -20.51
C ALA A 387 -17.11 12.90 -20.80
N LYS A 388 -17.77 14.06 -20.84
CA LYS A 388 -17.10 15.37 -21.01
C LYS A 388 -16.16 15.65 -19.84
N LYS A 389 -16.62 15.47 -18.60
CA LYS A 389 -15.80 15.68 -17.38
C LYS A 389 -14.58 14.75 -17.35
N ILE A 390 -14.76 13.47 -17.71
CA ILE A 390 -13.67 12.50 -17.81
C ILE A 390 -12.66 12.93 -18.85
N LYS A 391 -13.09 13.38 -20.04
CA LYS A 391 -12.18 13.85 -21.07
C LYS A 391 -11.35 15.05 -20.62
N THR A 392 -11.98 16.04 -19.99
CA THR A 392 -11.27 17.17 -19.36
C THR A 392 -10.30 16.70 -18.28
N THR A 393 -10.70 15.73 -17.45
CA THR A 393 -9.83 15.14 -16.43
C THR A 393 -8.61 14.45 -17.05
N GLN A 394 -8.80 13.69 -18.13
CA GLN A 394 -7.70 13.06 -18.87
C GLN A 394 -6.74 14.12 -19.43
N GLU A 395 -7.25 15.17 -20.07
CA GLU A 395 -6.45 16.28 -20.60
C GLU A 395 -5.66 16.99 -19.49
N ASN A 396 -6.28 17.21 -18.32
CA ASN A 396 -5.62 17.77 -17.15
C ASN A 396 -4.50 16.87 -16.61
N ILE A 397 -4.75 15.56 -16.50
CA ILE A 397 -3.73 14.56 -16.09
C ILE A 397 -2.56 14.55 -17.08
N LEU A 398 -2.84 14.51 -18.38
CA LEU A 398 -1.83 14.51 -19.45
C LEU A 398 -0.97 15.78 -19.45
N ASN A 399 -1.53 16.91 -19.01
CA ASN A 399 -0.84 18.18 -18.84
C ASN A 399 -0.29 18.42 -17.44
N LEU A 400 -0.34 17.43 -16.54
CA LEU A 400 0.14 17.52 -15.15
C LEU A 400 -0.53 18.64 -14.33
N LYS A 401 -1.78 18.95 -14.66
CA LYS A 401 -2.62 19.95 -14.00
C LYS A 401 -3.70 19.27 -13.17
N ILE A 402 -3.32 18.55 -12.13
CA ILE A 402 -4.32 18.04 -11.16
C ILE A 402 -4.52 19.12 -10.10
N GLU A 403 -5.69 19.76 -10.14
CA GLU A 403 -6.09 20.71 -9.10
C GLU A 403 -6.39 19.96 -7.80
N GLU A 404 -5.85 20.44 -6.68
CA GLU A 404 -6.02 19.80 -5.36
C GLU A 404 -7.48 19.72 -4.90
N ASN A 405 -8.37 20.53 -5.50
CA ASN A 405 -9.79 20.65 -5.17
C ASN A 405 -10.71 20.08 -6.25
N TYR A 406 -10.20 19.29 -7.20
CA TYR A 406 -11.05 18.68 -8.21
C TYR A 406 -12.03 17.71 -7.54
N ASP A 407 -13.33 17.97 -7.68
CA ASP A 407 -14.35 17.12 -7.10
C ASP A 407 -14.43 15.79 -7.86
N TYR A 408 -13.98 14.72 -7.21
CA TYR A 408 -14.01 13.37 -7.75
C TYR A 408 -15.25 12.57 -7.32
N SER A 409 -16.20 13.18 -6.59
CA SER A 409 -17.44 12.53 -6.15
C SER A 409 -18.21 11.91 -7.32
N PHE A 410 -18.21 12.57 -8.49
CA PHE A 410 -18.86 12.10 -9.71
C PHE A 410 -18.36 10.73 -10.19
N LEU A 411 -17.11 10.33 -9.87
CA LEU A 411 -16.59 9.00 -10.25
C LEU A 411 -17.37 7.87 -9.55
N SER A 412 -17.78 8.09 -8.31
CA SER A 412 -18.60 7.12 -7.56
C SER A 412 -20.00 7.01 -8.15
N GLU A 413 -20.57 8.14 -8.57
CA GLU A 413 -21.90 8.24 -9.18
C GLU A 413 -21.96 7.54 -10.55
N ILE A 414 -20.88 7.59 -11.35
CA ILE A 414 -20.80 6.89 -12.65
C ILE A 414 -21.08 5.40 -12.49
N SER A 415 -20.54 4.75 -11.45
CA SER A 415 -20.75 3.30 -11.24
C SER A 415 -22.22 2.96 -10.97
N VAL A 416 -22.90 3.78 -10.15
CA VAL A 416 -24.32 3.64 -9.81
C VAL A 416 -25.18 3.88 -11.05
N VAL A 417 -24.86 4.91 -11.83
CA VAL A 417 -25.60 5.25 -13.05
C VAL A 417 -25.40 4.21 -14.15
N LEU A 418 -24.19 3.66 -14.30
CA LEU A 418 -23.94 2.54 -15.21
C LEU A 418 -24.74 1.29 -14.82
N ALA A 419 -24.82 0.96 -13.52
CA ALA A 419 -25.64 -0.14 -13.02
C ALA A 419 -27.13 0.11 -13.29
N LYS A 420 -27.62 1.34 -13.05
CA LYS A 420 -29.00 1.73 -13.34
C LYS A 420 -29.31 1.61 -14.83
N LYS A 421 -28.42 2.06 -15.72
CA LYS A 421 -28.57 1.91 -17.16
C LYS A 421 -28.69 0.44 -17.59
N ARG A 422 -27.82 -0.43 -17.06
CA ARG A 422 -27.87 -1.88 -17.34
C ARG A 422 -29.19 -2.50 -16.88
N LYS A 423 -29.72 -2.08 -15.73
CA LYS A 423 -31.03 -2.52 -15.23
C LYS A 423 -32.16 -2.08 -16.15
N ILE A 424 -32.15 -0.83 -16.62
CA ILE A 424 -33.17 -0.32 -17.55
C ILE A 424 -33.07 -1.03 -18.91
N SER A 425 -31.87 -1.18 -19.47
CA SER A 425 -31.68 -1.92 -20.74
C SER A 425 -32.11 -3.39 -20.62
N SER A 426 -31.84 -4.05 -19.48
CA SER A 426 -32.36 -5.40 -19.21
C SER A 426 -33.89 -5.43 -19.10
N ALA A 427 -34.51 -4.41 -18.51
CA ALA A 427 -35.96 -4.29 -18.46
C ALA A 427 -36.56 -4.08 -19.86
N ASN A 428 -35.94 -3.22 -20.69
CA ASN A 428 -36.33 -3.03 -22.09
C ASN A 428 -36.23 -4.33 -22.88
N LEU A 429 -35.14 -5.11 -22.70
CA LEU A 429 -34.99 -6.43 -23.30
C LEU A 429 -36.09 -7.40 -22.86
N LYS A 430 -36.50 -7.40 -21.59
CA LYS A 430 -37.63 -8.21 -21.13
C LYS A 430 -38.97 -7.75 -21.72
N MET A 431 -39.16 -6.44 -21.83
CA MET A 431 -40.34 -5.85 -22.46
C MET A 431 -40.39 -6.14 -23.96
N GLN A 432 -39.24 -6.29 -24.63
CA GLN A 432 -39.21 -6.76 -26.01
C GLN A 432 -39.90 -8.11 -26.14
N PHE A 433 -39.61 -9.08 -25.26
CA PHE A 433 -40.27 -10.40 -25.30
C PHE A 433 -41.79 -10.30 -25.10
N LEU A 434 -42.26 -9.47 -24.18
CA LEU A 434 -43.69 -9.22 -23.96
C LEU A 434 -44.34 -8.54 -25.16
N CYS A 435 -43.70 -7.52 -25.71
CA CYS A 435 -44.22 -6.81 -26.87
C CYS A 435 -44.10 -7.61 -28.16
N PHE A 436 -43.21 -8.60 -28.27
CA PHE A 436 -43.19 -9.54 -29.38
C PHE A 436 -44.48 -10.37 -29.46
N GLU A 437 -45.17 -10.59 -28.33
CA GLU A 437 -46.51 -11.21 -28.32
C GLU A 437 -47.60 -10.27 -28.87
N PHE A 438 -47.41 -8.94 -28.78
CA PHE A 438 -48.38 -7.93 -29.25
C PHE A 438 -48.04 -7.32 -30.61
N PHE A 439 -46.77 -7.34 -31.00
CA PHE A 439 -46.22 -6.81 -32.24
C PHE A 439 -45.49 -7.93 -32.99
N TYR A 440 -46.26 -8.82 -33.62
CA TYR A 440 -45.77 -9.60 -34.74
C TYR A 440 -45.70 -8.68 -35.97
N PRO A 441 -44.51 -8.35 -36.53
CA PRO A 441 -44.45 -7.66 -37.82
C PRO A 441 -44.31 -8.65 -38.98
N VAL A 442 -44.91 -9.85 -38.86
CA VAL A 442 -45.04 -10.80 -39.97
C VAL A 442 -46.30 -11.63 -39.76
N GLU A 443 -47.35 -11.36 -40.54
CA GLU A 443 -48.34 -12.40 -40.84
C GLU A 443 -47.67 -13.37 -41.82
N VAL A 444 -47.42 -14.59 -41.36
CA VAL A 444 -47.14 -15.71 -42.27
C VAL A 444 -48.49 -16.30 -42.61
N ASN A 445 -48.93 -16.14 -43.86
CA ASN A 445 -50.15 -16.82 -44.30
C ASN A 445 -49.91 -18.34 -44.29
N SER A 446 -50.98 -19.13 -44.42
CA SER A 446 -50.96 -20.60 -44.36
C SER A 446 -50.04 -21.31 -45.39
N TYR A 447 -49.28 -20.57 -46.19
CA TYR A 447 -48.33 -21.05 -47.19
C TYR A 447 -46.87 -20.65 -46.95
N GLY A 448 -46.53 -20.00 -45.83
CA GLY A 448 -45.12 -19.76 -45.45
C GLY A 448 -44.44 -18.56 -46.14
N ALA A 449 -45.18 -17.67 -46.81
CA ALA A 449 -44.61 -16.47 -47.43
C ALA A 449 -44.48 -15.31 -46.43
N ILE A 450 -43.29 -14.67 -46.37
CA ILE A 450 -43.02 -13.48 -45.56
C ILE A 450 -43.71 -12.27 -46.19
N ILE A 451 -44.78 -11.77 -45.56
CA ILE A 451 -45.38 -10.48 -45.93
C ILE A 451 -44.61 -9.38 -45.19
N LYS A 452 -43.96 -8.48 -45.94
CA LYS A 452 -43.35 -7.25 -45.39
C LYS A 452 -44.46 -6.36 -44.84
N VAL A 453 -44.64 -6.31 -43.52
CA VAL A 453 -45.44 -5.26 -42.88
C VAL A 453 -44.60 -3.99 -42.87
N ASN A 454 -44.88 -3.10 -43.83
CA ASN A 454 -44.28 -1.78 -43.87
C ASN A 454 -44.98 -0.93 -42.80
N LEU A 455 -44.48 -0.99 -41.55
CA LEU A 455 -44.83 0.00 -40.54
C LEU A 455 -44.29 1.34 -41.05
N ASN A 456 -45.16 2.07 -41.75
CA ASN A 456 -44.84 3.36 -42.32
C ASN A 456 -44.78 4.39 -41.19
N LEU A 457 -43.67 4.35 -40.45
CA LEU A 457 -43.34 5.26 -39.35
C LEU A 457 -43.39 6.72 -39.80
N ASP A 458 -43.14 7.00 -41.08
CA ASP A 458 -43.27 8.34 -41.67
C ASP A 458 -44.71 8.89 -41.58
N LYS A 459 -45.75 8.04 -41.62
CA LYS A 459 -47.15 8.46 -41.39
C LYS A 459 -47.49 8.75 -39.93
N ILE A 460 -46.78 8.13 -38.99
CA ILE A 460 -46.96 8.36 -37.55
C ILE A 460 -46.21 9.63 -37.14
N ILE A 461 -45.07 9.90 -37.77
CA ILE A 461 -44.25 11.10 -37.53
C ILE A 461 -44.85 12.34 -38.24
N SER A 462 -45.42 12.21 -39.45
CA SER A 462 -45.98 13.33 -40.24
C SER A 462 -47.39 13.79 -39.85
N ARG A 463 -48.04 13.15 -38.87
CA ARG A 463 -49.29 13.65 -38.25
C ARG A 463 -49.05 14.63 -37.10
N ARG A 464 -47.83 15.18 -36.99
CA ARG A 464 -47.48 16.33 -36.15
C ARG A 464 -46.88 17.44 -37.00
#